data_AF-A0A1V5XTR8-F1
#
_entry.id   AF-A0A1V5XTR8-F1
#
_cell.length_a   1.000
_cell.length_b   1.000
_cell.length_c   1.000
_cell.angle_alpha   90.00
_cell.angle_beta   90.00
_cell.angle_gamma   90.00
#
_symmetry.space_group_name_H-M   'P 1'
#
loop_
_entity.id
_entity.type
_entity.pdbx_description
1 polymer ?
#
loop_
_entity_poly.entity_id
_entity_poly.type
_entity_poly.pdbx_seq_one_letter_code
_entity_poly.pdbx_strand_id
1 'polypeptide(L)'
;MSPVAELPGVGGLNFLHRLKFNRTKSAVARPEERTFLGNTITRCDDQPQLEVAAKSVQRLQAKLKPLFRQGREMKLANTNGRNNRIIRGWTAYFRLSWDKNSFRQPDGWIRRHLRSIQWRRWKSPRTRLRRLLEIGGVGSGDR
;
A
#
# COMPACT_ATOMS: atom_id res chain seq x y z
N MET A 1 -29.73 18.46 -48.11
CA MET A 1 -29.74 16.99 -47.98
C MET A 1 -29.30 16.66 -46.57
N SER A 2 -30.31 16.38 -45.75
CA SER A 2 -30.46 16.01 -44.33
C SER A 2 -29.25 16.05 -43.35
N PRO A 3 -29.37 16.80 -42.24
CA PRO A 3 -28.71 16.47 -40.99
C PRO A 3 -29.36 15.22 -40.38
N VAL A 4 -28.53 14.25 -39.99
CA VAL A 4 -28.93 13.04 -39.28
C VAL A 4 -29.58 13.43 -37.94
N ALA A 5 -30.81 12.95 -37.72
CA ALA A 5 -31.57 13.17 -36.51
C ALA A 5 -30.85 12.54 -35.31
N GLU A 6 -30.36 13.38 -34.39
CA GLU A 6 -29.99 12.94 -33.05
C GLU A 6 -31.26 12.52 -32.29
N LEU A 7 -31.34 11.25 -31.94
CA LEU A 7 -32.44 10.66 -31.18
C LEU A 7 -32.51 11.27 -29.76
N PRO A 8 -33.67 11.79 -29.32
CA PRO A 8 -33.84 12.30 -27.95
C PRO A 8 -34.17 11.11 -27.05
N GLY A 9 -33.15 10.47 -26.48
CA GLY A 9 -33.39 9.24 -25.70
C GLY A 9 -32.48 8.95 -24.51
N VAL A 10 -31.40 9.71 -24.29
CA VAL A 10 -30.46 9.41 -23.19
C VAL A 10 -30.21 10.66 -22.35
N GLY A 11 -31.29 11.19 -21.77
CA GLY A 11 -31.27 12.28 -20.79
C GLY A 11 -30.79 11.79 -19.41
N GLY A 12 -29.58 11.23 -19.32
CA GLY A 12 -29.02 10.78 -18.05
C GLY A 12 -28.53 11.96 -17.21
N LEU A 13 -28.96 12.04 -15.93
CA LEU A 13 -28.48 12.76 -14.72
C LEU A 13 -27.91 14.20 -14.80
N ASN A 14 -27.28 14.60 -15.91
CA ASN A 14 -26.62 15.89 -16.13
C ASN A 14 -27.61 17.07 -16.16
N PHE A 15 -28.88 16.82 -16.51
CA PHE A 15 -29.90 17.87 -16.61
C PHE A 15 -30.49 18.28 -15.25
N LEU A 16 -30.50 17.39 -14.26
CA LEU A 16 -31.11 17.66 -12.95
C LEU A 16 -30.18 18.43 -12.01
N HIS A 17 -28.87 18.14 -12.03
CA HIS A 17 -27.92 18.70 -11.06
C HIS A 17 -26.83 19.61 -11.64
N ARG A 18 -26.85 19.93 -12.95
CA ARG A 18 -25.84 20.80 -13.63
C ARG A 18 -24.37 20.45 -13.31
N LEU A 19 -24.05 19.19 -13.01
CA LEU A 19 -22.69 18.75 -12.73
C LEU A 19 -21.99 18.32 -14.03
N LYS A 20 -20.76 18.79 -14.24
CA LYS A 20 -19.95 18.40 -15.40
C LYS A 20 -19.28 17.05 -15.14
N PHE A 21 -19.64 16.06 -15.96
CA PHE A 21 -19.05 14.73 -15.90
C PHE A 21 -17.61 14.69 -16.42
N ASN A 22 -16.73 13.96 -15.73
CA ASN A 22 -15.35 13.73 -16.18
C ASN A 22 -15.28 12.44 -17.00
N ARG A 23 -15.26 12.58 -18.34
CA ARG A 23 -15.17 11.46 -19.29
C ARG A 23 -13.86 10.69 -19.22
N THR A 24 -12.78 11.31 -18.74
CA THR A 24 -11.47 10.64 -18.60
C THR A 24 -11.44 9.66 -17.42
N LYS A 25 -12.16 9.98 -16.34
CA LYS A 25 -12.22 9.15 -15.13
C LYS A 25 -13.31 8.08 -15.19
N SER A 26 -14.31 8.30 -16.02
CA SER A 26 -15.55 7.52 -15.98
C SER A 26 -15.67 6.72 -17.26
N ALA A 27 -15.64 5.40 -17.13
CA ALA A 27 -15.75 4.47 -18.24
C ALA A 27 -16.48 3.22 -17.78
N VAL A 28 -17.26 2.62 -18.68
CA VAL A 28 -17.81 1.28 -18.50
C VAL A 28 -16.70 0.31 -18.92
N ALA A 29 -16.12 -0.38 -17.95
CA ALA A 29 -15.04 -1.34 -18.15
C ALA A 29 -15.20 -2.48 -17.14
N ARG A 30 -14.43 -3.56 -17.30
CA ARG A 30 -14.49 -4.68 -16.34
C ARG A 30 -14.04 -4.19 -14.95
N PRO A 31 -14.66 -4.67 -13.86
CA PRO A 31 -14.30 -4.27 -12.49
C PRO A 31 -12.84 -4.53 -12.13
N GLU A 32 -12.22 -5.52 -12.78
CA GLU A 32 -10.82 -5.95 -12.58
C GLU A 32 -9.82 -4.96 -13.19
N GLU A 33 -10.23 -4.27 -14.26
CA GLU A 33 -9.39 -3.31 -14.99
C GLU A 33 -9.39 -1.92 -14.35
N ARG A 34 -10.27 -1.69 -13.36
CA ARG A 34 -10.50 -0.39 -12.75
C ARG A 34 -10.34 -0.43 -11.25
N THR A 35 -9.77 0.65 -10.74
CA THR A 35 -9.57 0.83 -9.31
C THR A 35 -10.66 1.74 -8.75
N PHE A 36 -11.39 1.27 -7.75
CA PHE A 36 -12.39 2.05 -7.03
C PHE A 36 -11.95 2.24 -5.58
N LEU A 37 -11.86 3.50 -5.12
CA LEU A 37 -11.42 3.86 -3.76
C LEU A 37 -10.09 3.22 -3.32
N GLY A 38 -9.22 2.88 -4.29
CA GLY A 38 -7.94 2.23 -4.02
C GLY A 38 -7.99 0.72 -3.90
N ASN A 39 -9.14 0.09 -4.15
CA ASN A 39 -9.34 -1.34 -4.31
C ASN A 39 -9.58 -1.69 -5.78
N THR A 40 -9.27 -2.92 -6.15
CA THR A 40 -9.70 -3.57 -7.39
C THR A 40 -10.70 -4.66 -7.00
N ILE A 41 -11.73 -4.87 -7.82
CA ILE A 41 -12.68 -5.95 -7.62
C ILE A 41 -12.29 -7.06 -8.60
N THR A 42 -11.83 -8.19 -8.07
CA THR A 42 -11.41 -9.35 -8.86
C THR A 42 -12.47 -10.44 -8.72
N ARG A 43 -12.80 -11.16 -9.80
CA ARG A 43 -13.71 -12.31 -9.73
C ARG A 43 -12.90 -13.58 -9.48
N CYS A 44 -13.14 -14.27 -8.36
CA CYS A 44 -12.53 -15.56 -8.07
C CYS A 44 -13.66 -16.54 -7.73
N ASP A 45 -13.75 -17.64 -8.46
CA ASP A 45 -14.75 -18.69 -8.30
C ASP A 45 -16.19 -18.15 -8.20
N ASP A 46 -16.54 -17.26 -9.14
CA ASP A 46 -17.83 -16.57 -9.24
C ASP A 46 -18.22 -15.63 -8.08
N GLN A 47 -17.33 -15.42 -7.10
CA GLN A 47 -17.53 -14.42 -6.04
C GLN A 47 -16.65 -13.18 -6.26
N PRO A 48 -17.22 -11.96 -6.13
CA PRO A 48 -16.43 -10.73 -6.20
C PRO A 48 -15.57 -10.57 -4.94
N GLN A 49 -14.25 -10.55 -5.12
CA GLN A 49 -13.28 -10.34 -4.05
C GLN A 49 -12.67 -8.93 -4.13
N LEU A 50 -12.44 -8.34 -2.97
CA LEU A 50 -11.77 -7.04 -2.86
C LEU A 50 -10.26 -7.25 -2.74
N GLU A 51 -9.53 -6.74 -3.72
CA GLU A 51 -8.08 -6.71 -3.76
C GLU A 51 -7.56 -5.28 -3.58
N VAL A 52 -6.39 -5.12 -2.97
CA VAL A 52 -5.77 -3.79 -2.85
C VAL A 52 -5.13 -3.42 -4.19
N ALA A 53 -5.54 -2.29 -4.77
CA ALA A 53 -4.95 -1.87 -6.04
C ALA A 53 -3.44 -1.61 -5.90
N ALA A 54 -2.65 -2.05 -6.88
CA ALA A 54 -1.20 -1.85 -6.91
C ALA A 54 -0.79 -0.37 -6.70
N LYS A 55 -1.59 0.57 -7.23
CA LYS A 55 -1.39 2.01 -7.05
C LYS A 55 -1.49 2.46 -5.58
N SER A 56 -2.37 1.83 -4.79
CA SER A 56 -2.51 2.10 -3.35
C SER A 56 -1.29 1.61 -2.58
N VAL A 57 -0.76 0.43 -2.94
CA VAL A 57 0.50 -0.10 -2.38
C VAL A 57 1.67 0.82 -2.72
N GLN A 58 1.78 1.28 -3.98
CA GLN A 58 2.82 2.24 -4.38
C GLN A 58 2.74 3.55 -3.61
N ARG A 59 1.53 4.07 -3.35
CA ARG A 59 1.34 5.26 -2.51
C ARG A 59 1.79 5.04 -1.08
N LEU A 60 1.53 3.87 -0.49
CA LEU A 60 2.05 3.51 0.83
C LEU A 60 3.58 3.52 0.83
N GLN A 61 4.20 2.84 -0.15
CA GLN A 61 5.65 2.80 -0.27
C GLN A 61 6.25 4.20 -0.45
N ALA A 62 5.62 5.06 -1.26
CA ALA A 62 6.04 6.44 -1.46
C ALA A 62 6.01 7.26 -0.17
N LYS A 63 5.01 7.06 0.70
CA LYS A 63 4.92 7.70 2.03
C LYS A 63 5.99 7.17 3.00
N LEU A 64 6.32 5.89 2.94
CA LEU A 64 7.31 5.27 3.84
C LEU A 64 8.76 5.51 3.42
N LYS A 65 9.04 5.65 2.12
CA LYS A 65 10.38 5.89 1.57
C LYS A 65 11.13 7.08 2.21
N PRO A 66 10.55 8.28 2.39
CA PRO A 66 11.23 9.39 3.08
C PRO A 66 11.49 9.09 4.56
N LEU A 67 10.58 8.39 5.24
CA LEU A 67 10.76 8.01 6.65
C LEU A 67 11.92 7.04 6.84
N PHE A 68 12.11 6.10 5.91
CA PHE A 68 13.26 5.20 5.94
C PHE A 68 14.59 5.91 5.68
N ARG A 69 14.59 7.00 4.90
CA ARG A 69 15.78 7.84 4.70
C ARG A 69 16.13 8.62 5.97
N GLN A 70 15.15 9.28 6.58
CA GLN A 70 15.31 10.02 7.84
C GLN A 70 15.61 9.12 9.05
N GLY A 71 15.24 7.83 8.98
CA GLY A 71 15.45 6.85 10.05
C GLY A 71 16.91 6.60 10.44
N ARG A 72 17.90 7.13 9.70
CA ARG A 72 19.32 7.10 10.12
C ARG A 72 19.59 8.07 11.29
N GLU A 73 19.00 9.25 11.24
CA GLU A 73 19.30 10.38 12.14
C GLU A 73 18.38 10.39 13.36
N MET A 74 17.19 9.81 13.25
CA MET A 74 16.21 9.75 14.33
C MET A 74 16.45 8.58 15.31
N LYS A 75 15.91 8.67 16.53
CA LYS A 75 15.83 7.50 17.44
C LYS A 75 15.01 6.38 16.81
N LEU A 76 15.44 5.12 16.99
CA LEU A 76 14.78 3.95 16.37
C LEU A 76 13.31 3.84 16.81
N ALA A 77 13.02 4.12 18.08
CA ALA A 77 11.67 4.14 18.62
C ALA A 77 10.75 5.13 17.87
N ASN A 78 11.26 6.33 17.54
CA ASN A 78 10.48 7.34 16.81
C ASN A 78 10.20 6.89 15.37
N THR A 79 11.20 6.29 14.70
CA THR A 79 11.02 5.72 13.37
C THR A 79 9.98 4.59 13.38
N ASN A 80 10.05 3.69 14.37
CA ASN A 80 9.08 2.60 14.54
C ASN A 80 7.67 3.13 14.82
N GLY A 81 7.53 4.13 15.70
CA GLY A 81 6.24 4.73 16.03
C GLY A 81 5.58 5.40 14.82
N ARG A 82 6.35 6.16 14.02
CA ARG A 82 5.84 6.80 12.79
C ARG A 82 5.42 5.76 11.74
N ASN A 83 6.24 4.74 11.52
CA ASN A 83 5.92 3.66 10.60
C ASN A 83 4.66 2.90 11.06
N ASN A 84 4.57 2.54 12.34
CA ASN A 84 3.40 1.86 12.89
C ASN A 84 2.12 2.66 12.72
N ARG A 85 2.14 3.98 12.93
CA ARG A 85 0.94 4.82 12.75
C ARG A 85 0.42 4.75 11.31
N ILE A 86 1.30 4.86 10.33
CA ILE A 86 0.93 4.79 8.90
C ILE A 86 0.43 3.40 8.52
N ILE A 87 1.16 2.36 8.94
CA ILE A 87 0.81 0.97 8.64
C ILE A 87 -0.53 0.62 9.28
N ARG A 88 -0.75 0.96 10.55
CA ARG A 88 -2.03 0.72 11.24
C ARG A 88 -3.20 1.41 10.54
N GLY A 89 -3.05 2.67 10.15
CA GLY A 89 -4.10 3.38 9.42
C GLY A 89 -4.40 2.76 8.06
N TRP A 90 -3.36 2.33 7.35
CA TRP A 90 -3.50 1.67 6.05
C TRP A 90 -4.17 0.29 6.19
N THR A 91 -3.74 -0.54 7.14
CA THR A 91 -4.34 -1.84 7.42
C THR A 91 -5.79 -1.71 7.89
N ALA A 92 -6.12 -0.70 8.69
CA ALA A 92 -7.50 -0.44 9.10
C ALA A 92 -8.41 -0.09 7.90
N TYR A 93 -7.91 0.70 6.95
CA TYR A 93 -8.64 1.06 5.74
C TYR A 93 -8.86 -0.14 4.81
N PHE A 94 -7.84 -0.98 4.62
CA PHE A 94 -7.89 -2.16 3.75
C PHE A 94 -8.29 -3.46 4.47
N ARG A 95 -8.87 -3.37 5.68
CA ARG A 95 -9.23 -4.55 6.48
C ARG A 95 -10.28 -5.46 5.81
N LEU A 96 -11.09 -4.89 4.92
CA LEU A 96 -12.12 -5.62 4.15
C LEU A 96 -11.56 -6.33 2.91
N SER A 97 -10.29 -6.10 2.57
CA SER A 97 -9.64 -6.77 1.44
C SER A 97 -9.35 -8.21 1.80
N TRP A 98 -9.75 -9.14 0.92
CA TRP A 98 -9.62 -10.58 1.13
C TRP A 98 -8.17 -11.05 0.93
N ASP A 99 -7.44 -10.41 0.02
CA ASP A 99 -6.13 -10.87 -0.40
C ASP A 99 -5.02 -10.62 0.65
N LYS A 100 -4.48 -11.72 1.20
CA LYS A 100 -3.33 -11.71 2.11
C LYS A 100 -2.00 -11.44 1.40
N ASN A 101 -1.88 -11.73 0.10
CA ASN A 101 -0.64 -11.53 -0.65
C ASN A 101 -0.33 -10.04 -0.86
N SER A 102 -1.37 -9.23 -1.06
CA SER A 102 -1.30 -7.77 -1.09
C SER A 102 -0.67 -7.16 0.17
N PHE A 103 -0.77 -7.82 1.32
CA PHE A 103 -0.12 -7.41 2.57
C PHE A 103 1.30 -7.98 2.73
N ARG A 104 1.54 -9.20 2.22
CA ARG A 104 2.83 -9.90 2.37
C ARG A 104 3.98 -9.21 1.62
N GLN A 105 3.73 -8.76 0.39
CA GLN A 105 4.74 -8.09 -0.43
C GLN A 105 5.26 -6.78 0.21
N PRO A 106 4.39 -5.80 0.59
CA PRO A 106 4.85 -4.58 1.23
C PRO A 106 5.46 -4.84 2.61
N ASP A 107 4.98 -5.83 3.37
CA ASP A 107 5.58 -6.19 4.66
C ASP A 107 7.04 -6.67 4.51
N GLY A 108 7.32 -7.54 3.53
CA GLY A 108 8.70 -7.95 3.22
C GLY A 108 9.60 -6.78 2.84
N TRP A 109 9.08 -5.85 2.04
CA TRP A 109 9.79 -4.62 1.64
C TRP A 109 10.10 -3.71 2.84
N ILE A 110 9.14 -3.54 3.77
CA ILE A 110 9.30 -2.76 5.00
C ILE A 110 10.38 -3.39 5.89
N ARG A 111 10.31 -4.70 6.15
CA ARG A 111 11.31 -5.41 6.98
C ARG A 111 12.71 -5.29 6.41
N ARG A 112 12.86 -5.38 5.08
CA ARG A 112 14.15 -5.18 4.39
C ARG A 112 14.73 -3.78 4.67
N HIS A 113 13.91 -2.74 4.59
CA HIS A 113 14.35 -1.37 4.86
C HIS A 113 14.71 -1.14 6.32
N LEU A 114 13.92 -1.68 7.26
CA LEU A 114 14.21 -1.60 8.68
C LEU A 114 15.54 -2.30 9.03
N ARG A 115 15.79 -3.49 8.47
CA ARG A 115 17.08 -4.18 8.62
C ARG A 115 18.23 -3.35 8.05
N SER A 116 18.05 -2.71 6.89
CA SER A 116 19.06 -1.83 6.31
C SER A 116 19.38 -0.63 7.21
N ILE A 117 18.36 0.00 7.82
CA ILE A 117 18.55 1.10 8.78
C ILE A 117 19.34 0.60 9.99
N GLN A 118 18.96 -0.54 10.56
CA GLN A 118 19.64 -1.13 11.71
C GLN A 118 21.10 -1.48 11.38
N TRP A 119 21.35 -2.09 10.22
CA TRP A 119 22.68 -2.44 9.75
C TRP A 119 23.58 -1.21 9.57
N ARG A 120 23.05 -0.12 8.98
CA ARG A 120 23.79 1.14 8.82
C ARG A 120 24.09 1.83 10.15
N ARG A 121 23.26 1.61 11.19
CA ARG A 121 23.55 2.11 12.55
C ARG A 121 24.70 1.35 13.20
N TRP A 122 24.84 0.05 12.92
CA TRP A 122 25.97 -0.75 13.39
C TRP A 122 27.22 -0.45 12.57
N LYS A 123 27.89 0.66 12.91
CA LYS A 123 29.09 1.14 12.22
C LYS A 123 30.29 0.21 12.41
N SER A 124 30.46 -0.38 13.59
CA SER A 124 31.61 -1.22 13.94
C SER A 124 31.33 -2.72 13.76
N PRO A 125 32.26 -3.50 13.18
CA PRO A 125 32.14 -4.96 13.09
C PRO A 125 31.95 -5.64 14.45
N ARG A 126 32.63 -5.17 15.50
CA ARG A 126 32.49 -5.69 16.87
C ARG A 126 31.06 -5.52 17.39
N THR A 127 30.45 -4.36 17.13
CA THR A 127 29.05 -4.10 17.51
C THR A 127 28.08 -4.96 16.71
N ARG A 128 28.35 -5.22 15.42
CA ARG A 128 27.52 -6.14 14.62
C ARG A 128 27.53 -7.54 15.20
N LEU A 129 28.72 -8.07 15.47
CA LEU A 129 28.87 -9.41 16.06
C LEU A 129 28.14 -9.50 17.40
N ARG A 130 28.38 -8.56 18.32
CA ARG A 130 27.70 -8.53 19.63
C ARG A 130 26.18 -8.53 19.49
N ARG A 131 25.63 -7.65 18.64
CA ARG A 131 24.18 -7.55 18.43
C ARG A 131 23.58 -8.79 17.75
N LEU A 132 24.32 -9.43 16.84
CA LEU A 132 23.89 -10.68 16.23
C LEU A 132 23.89 -11.83 17.25
N LEU A 133 24.89 -11.91 18.13
CA LEU A 133 24.93 -12.88 19.23
C LEU A 133 23.79 -12.67 20.23
N GLU A 134 23.48 -11.42 20.57
CA GLU A 134 22.33 -11.06 21.43
C GLU A 134 20.98 -11.48 20.82
N ILE A 135 20.81 -11.34 19.50
CA ILE A 135 19.56 -11.68 18.79
C ILE A 135 19.46 -13.17 18.47
N GLY A 136 20.60 -13.82 18.18
CA GLY A 136 20.70 -15.21 17.75
C GLY A 136 20.68 -16.23 18.89
N GLY A 137 20.74 -15.79 20.15
CA GLY A 137 20.72 -16.70 21.30
C GLY A 137 21.87 -17.69 21.27
N VAL A 138 23.12 -17.22 21.41
CA VAL A 138 24.12 -18.08 22.06
C VAL A 138 23.76 -18.04 23.54
N GLY A 139 22.92 -19.00 23.94
CA GLY A 139 22.89 -19.43 25.32
C GLY A 139 24.32 -19.78 25.72
N SER A 140 24.79 -19.12 26.76
CA SER A 140 25.57 -19.78 27.79
C SER A 140 24.88 -21.11 28.16
N GLY A 141 25.22 -22.16 27.43
CA GLY A 141 25.05 -23.55 27.82
C GLY A 141 26.46 -24.13 27.82
N ASP A 142 26.86 -24.69 28.96
CA ASP A 142 28.18 -25.22 29.33
C ASP A 142 29.31 -24.19 29.53
N ARG A 143 29.26 -23.54 30.70
CA ARG A 143 30.26 -23.79 31.76
C ARG A 143 29.81 -23.26 33.12
#